data_AF-A0A2L2YV13-F1
#
_entry.id   AF-A0A2L2YV13-F1
#
_cell.length_a   1.000
_cell.length_b   1.000
_cell.length_c   1.000
_cell.angle_alpha   90.00
_cell.angle_beta   90.00
_cell.angle_gamma   90.00
#
_symmetry.space_group_name_H-M   'P 1'
#
loop_
_entity.id
_entity.type
_entity.pdbx_description
1 polymer ?
#
loop_
_entity_poly.entity_id
_entity_poly.type
_entity_poly.pdbx_seq_one_letter_code
_entity_poly.pdbx_strand_id
1 'polypeptide(L)'
;KDNAEIKNQIDNLLKANIIKPSYSPYSSPVTLVYKKDEGNKTRLCVDFRKLNQITKTDSEPVPRIDDLIDKLSNAKYFSTIDLKCSYWN
;
A
#
# COMPACT_ATOMS: atom_id res chain seq x y z
N LYS A 1 -19.33 -14.42 0.10
CA LYS A 1 -19.37 -12.96 0.38
C LYS A 1 -18.02 -12.35 0.00
N ASP A 2 -16.93 -12.92 0.50
CA ASP A 2 -15.55 -12.47 0.23
C ASP A 2 -15.17 -12.50 -1.26
N ASN A 3 -15.48 -13.58 -1.99
CA ASN A 3 -15.18 -13.66 -3.43
C ASN A 3 -15.86 -12.56 -4.27
N ALA A 4 -17.06 -12.11 -3.88
CA ALA A 4 -17.76 -11.04 -4.59
C ALA A 4 -17.07 -9.69 -4.36
N GLU A 5 -16.62 -9.44 -3.13
CA GLU A 5 -15.89 -8.23 -2.77
C GLU A 5 -14.49 -8.19 -3.39
N ILE A 6 -13.78 -9.34 -3.42
CA ILE A 6 -12.51 -9.48 -4.14
C ILE A 6 -12.69 -9.12 -5.62
N LYS A 7 -13.73 -9.68 -6.26
CA LYS A 7 -14.00 -9.41 -7.68
C LYS A 7 -14.31 -7.93 -7.92
N ASN A 8 -15.15 -7.32 -7.07
CA ASN A 8 -15.46 -5.89 -7.15
C ASN A 8 -14.20 -5.02 -7.04
N GLN A 9 -13.32 -5.29 -6.09
CA GLN A 9 -12.07 -4.54 -5.94
C GLN A 9 -11.13 -4.75 -7.13
N ILE A 10 -11.00 -5.98 -7.64
CA ILE A 10 -10.21 -6.28 -8.85
C ILE A 10 -10.75 -5.52 -10.06
N ASP A 11 -12.07 -5.53 -10.28
CA ASP A 11 -12.71 -4.83 -11.40
C ASP A 11 -12.46 -3.32 -11.32
N ASN A 12 -12.47 -2.74 -10.11
CA ASN A 12 -12.15 -1.33 -9.91
C ASN A 12 -10.67 -1.02 -10.19
N LEU A 13 -9.75 -1.89 -9.77
CA LEU A 13 -8.32 -1.75 -10.06
C LEU A 13 -8.02 -1.90 -11.57
N LEU A 14 -8.71 -2.81 -12.26
CA LEU A 14 -8.63 -2.96 -13.71
C LEU A 14 -9.15 -1.72 -14.44
N LYS A 15 -10.30 -1.18 -14.03
CA LYS A 15 -10.86 0.07 -14.60
C LYS A 15 -9.94 1.27 -14.39
N ALA A 16 -9.27 1.32 -13.24
CA ALA A 16 -8.28 2.35 -12.94
C ALA A 16 -6.93 2.13 -13.66
N ASN A 17 -6.78 1.07 -14.47
CA ASN A 17 -5.54 0.68 -15.14
C ASN A 17 -4.34 0.48 -14.21
N ILE A 18 -4.60 0.18 -12.93
CA ILE A 18 -3.56 -0.09 -11.92
C ILE A 18 -3.01 -1.51 -12.06
N ILE A 19 -3.86 -2.46 -12.45
CA ILE A 19 -3.49 -3.86 -12.67
C ILE A 19 -3.91 -4.32 -14.06
N LYS A 20 -3.36 -5.46 -14.50
CA LYS A 20 -3.75 -6.14 -15.75
C LYS A 20 -3.71 -7.66 -15.58
N PRO A 21 -4.48 -8.42 -16.39
CA PRO A 21 -4.32 -9.87 -16.46
C PRO A 21 -2.88 -10.24 -16.83
N SER A 22 -2.37 -11.32 -16.24
CA SER A 22 -1.01 -11.80 -16.50
C SER A 22 -0.96 -13.32 -16.59
N TYR A 23 0.02 -13.83 -17.33
CA TYR A 23 0.37 -15.25 -17.43
C TYR A 23 1.72 -15.53 -16.75
N SER A 24 2.02 -14.77 -15.69
CA SER A 24 3.29 -14.89 -14.97
C SER A 24 3.45 -16.29 -14.37
N PRO A 25 4.67 -16.88 -14.40
CA PRO A 25 4.95 -18.11 -13.66
C PRO A 25 4.91 -17.89 -12.14
N TYR A 26 4.93 -16.63 -11.68
CA TYR A 26 4.80 -16.27 -10.27
C TYR A 26 3.37 -15.83 -9.95
N SER A 27 2.85 -16.33 -8.83
CA SER A 27 1.56 -15.93 -8.27
C SER A 27 1.66 -15.83 -6.76
N SER A 28 0.96 -14.86 -6.17
CA SER A 28 0.88 -14.65 -4.72
C SER A 28 -0.60 -14.61 -4.32
N PRO A 29 -0.99 -15.26 -3.20
CA PRO A 29 -2.38 -15.29 -2.77
C PRO A 29 -2.83 -13.91 -2.31
N VAL A 30 -4.15 -13.68 -2.37
CA VAL A 30 -4.80 -12.46 -1.90
C VAL A 30 -5.65 -12.74 -0.67
N THR A 31 -5.75 -11.77 0.23
CA THR A 31 -6.54 -11.86 1.46
C THR A 31 -7.30 -10.55 1.67
N LEU A 32 -8.55 -10.65 2.12
CA LEU A 32 -9.33 -9.48 2.54
C LEU A 32 -9.10 -9.20 4.02
N VAL A 33 -8.78 -7.95 4.34
CA VAL A 33 -8.60 -7.51 5.73
C VAL A 33 -9.57 -6.38 6.04
N TYR A 34 -10.27 -6.47 7.17
CA TYR A 34 -11.20 -5.42 7.61
C TYR A 34 -10.45 -4.19 8.13
N LYS A 35 -10.91 -3.00 7.71
CA LYS A 35 -10.44 -1.74 8.29
C LYS A 35 -11.12 -1.53 9.65
N LYS A 36 -10.32 -1.25 10.69
CA LYS A 36 -10.75 -1.12 12.09
C LYS A 36 -11.90 -0.13 12.32
N ASP A 37 -11.89 1.01 11.61
CA ASP A 37 -12.76 2.15 11.96
C ASP A 37 -13.88 2.42 10.94
N GLU A 38 -13.94 1.69 9.82
CA GLU A 38 -14.90 1.94 8.72
C GLU A 38 -15.89 0.79 8.50
N GLY A 39 -16.21 0.06 9.57
CA GLY A 39 -17.45 -0.69 9.79
C GLY A 39 -17.90 -1.77 8.80
N ASN A 40 -17.28 -1.91 7.63
CA ASN A 40 -17.53 -2.91 6.58
C ASN A 40 -16.56 -2.80 5.39
N LYS A 41 -15.65 -1.81 5.32
CA LYS A 41 -14.67 -1.73 4.23
C LYS A 41 -13.53 -2.72 4.43
N THR A 42 -13.27 -3.52 3.39
CA THR A 42 -12.15 -4.46 3.34
C THR A 42 -11.05 -3.94 2.42
N ARG A 43 -9.81 -4.33 2.69
CA ARG A 43 -8.66 -4.08 1.82
C ARG A 43 -8.22 -5.40 1.20
N LEU A 44 -8.08 -5.42 -0.11
CA LEU A 44 -7.39 -6.50 -0.82
C LEU A 44 -5.88 -6.38 -0.55
N CYS A 45 -5.34 -7.36 0.17
CA CYS A 45 -3.92 -7.46 0.49
C CYS A 45 -3.30 -8.64 -0.26
N VAL A 46 -2.23 -8.38 -1.02
CA VAL A 46 -1.45 -9.44 -1.68
C VAL A 46 -0.34 -9.89 -0.73
N ASP A 47 -0.22 -11.20 -0.52
CA ASP A 47 0.82 -11.76 0.33
C ASP A 47 2.14 -11.93 -0.43
N PHE A 48 2.94 -10.87 -0.44
CA PHE A 48 4.27 -10.87 -1.08
C PHE A 48 5.39 -11.46 -0.23
N ARG A 49 5.12 -12.13 0.92
CA ARG A 49 6.19 -12.59 1.81
C ARG A 49 7.23 -13.49 1.13
N LYS A 50 6.80 -14.45 0.31
CA LYS A 50 7.72 -15.34 -0.45
C LYS A 50 8.50 -14.57 -1.51
N LEU A 51 7.86 -13.60 -2.17
CA LEU A 51 8.51 -12.75 -3.16
C LEU A 51 9.57 -11.86 -2.50
N ASN A 52 9.24 -11.25 -1.36
CA ASN A 52 10.14 -10.37 -0.61
C ASN A 52 11.39 -11.10 -0.11
N GLN A 53 11.34 -12.41 0.11
CA GLN A 53 12.50 -13.22 0.51
C GLN A 53 13.52 -13.43 -0.62
N ILE A 54 13.08 -13.43 -1.88
CA ILE A 54 13.95 -13.63 -3.04
C ILE A 54 14.38 -12.29 -3.67
N THR A 55 13.67 -11.20 -3.38
CA THR A 55 14.00 -9.86 -3.85
C THR A 55 15.19 -9.29 -3.09
N LYS A 56 16.10 -8.64 -3.80
CA LYS A 56 17.20 -7.89 -3.18
C LYS A 56 16.64 -6.69 -2.43
N THR A 57 16.93 -6.57 -1.14
CA THR A 57 16.57 -5.40 -0.36
C THR A 57 17.37 -4.20 -0.84
N ASP A 58 16.66 -3.13 -1.19
CA ASP A 58 17.24 -1.81 -1.40
C ASP A 58 16.94 -0.96 -0.17
N SER A 59 17.99 -0.62 0.58
CA SER A 59 17.86 0.01 1.90
C SER A 59 18.24 1.48 1.79
N GLU A 60 17.29 2.29 1.34
CA GLU A 60 17.39 3.74 1.47
C GLU A 60 17.06 4.15 2.91
N PRO A 61 17.95 4.88 3.63
CA PRO A 61 17.73 5.23 5.01
C PRO A 61 16.59 6.26 5.12
N VAL A 62 15.49 5.86 5.77
CA VAL A 62 14.45 6.81 6.18
C VAL A 62 14.99 7.61 7.38
N PRO A 63 14.95 8.95 7.34
CA PRO A 63 15.46 9.79 8.43
C PRO A 63 14.71 9.49 9.73
N ARG A 64 15.40 9.60 10.87
CA ARG A 64 14.75 9.41 12.18
C ARG A 64 13.82 10.59 12.44
N ILE A 65 12.74 10.32 13.17
CA ILE A 65 11.76 11.35 13.54
C ILE A 65 12.43 12.47 14.33
N ASP A 66 13.33 12.15 15.25
CA ASP A 66 14.08 13.14 16.05
C ASP A 66 14.88 14.10 15.15
N ASP A 67 15.61 13.56 14.16
CA ASP A 67 16.40 14.36 13.21
C ASP A 67 15.51 15.30 12.38
N LEU A 68 14.27 14.89 12.07
CA LEU A 68 13.30 15.72 11.37
C LEU A 68 12.78 16.84 12.26
N ILE A 69 12.49 16.56 13.54
CA ILE A 69 12.01 17.55 14.50
C ILE A 69 13.08 18.61 14.80
N ASP A 70 14.34 18.20 14.95
CA ASP A 70 15.46 19.13 15.19
C ASP A 70 15.60 20.14 14.05
N LYS A 71 15.47 19.69 12.80
CA LYS A 71 15.47 20.58 11.62
C LYS A 71 14.32 21.58 11.61
N LEU A 72 13.21 21.24 12.25
CA LEU A 72 11.98 22.02 12.31
C LEU A 72 11.94 22.99 13.50
N SER A 73 12.88 22.88 14.46
CA SER A 73 12.89 23.60 15.74
C SER A 73 12.78 25.14 15.65
N ASN A 74 13.26 25.76 14.58
CA ASN A 74 13.24 27.21 14.38
C ASN A 74 12.11 27.70 13.45
N ALA A 75 11.22 26.81 12.99
CA ALA A 75 10.12 27.18 12.13
C ALA A 75 8.96 27.79 12.93
N LYS A 76 8.35 28.85 12.39
CA LYS A 76 7.22 29.56 13.02
C LYS A 76 5.85 29.04 12.57
N TYR A 77 5.80 28.39 11.42
CA TYR A 77 4.58 27.88 10.80
C TYR A 77 4.84 26.49 10.23
N PHE A 78 3.88 25.59 10.40
CA PHE A 78 3.93 24.22 9.91
C PHE A 78 2.71 23.94 9.04
N SER A 79 2.93 23.21 7.95
CA SER A 79 1.87 22.61 7.15
C SER A 79 2.25 21.17 6.82
N THR A 80 1.25 20.31 6.78
CA THR A 80 1.41 18.88 6.48
C THR A 80 0.60 18.53 5.25
N ILE A 81 1.21 17.83 4.30
CA ILE A 81 0.55 17.36 3.08
C ILE A 81 0.63 15.83 3.10
N ASP A 82 -0.52 15.17 3.00
CA ASP A 82 -0.60 13.72 2.84
C ASP A 82 -0.82 13.38 1.36
N LEU A 83 0.11 12.61 0.78
CA LEU A 83 -0.01 12.11 -0.58
C LEU A 83 -0.90 10.86 -0.58
N LYS A 84 -2.20 11.08 -0.80
CA LYS A 84 -3.17 9.98 -0.90
C LYS A 84 -2.78 9.01 -2.01
N CYS A 85 -2.72 7.72 -1.68
CA CYS A 85 -2.44 6.64 -2.63
C CYS A 85 -1.09 6.77 -3.34
N SER A 86 -0.05 7.33 -2.70
CA SER A 86 1.30 7.52 -3.29
C SER A 86 1.82 6.30 -4.07
N TYR A 87 1.64 5.09 -3.55
CA TYR A 87 2.06 3.85 -4.20
C TYR A 87 1.32 3.49 -5.51
N TRP A 88 0.16 4.08 -5.74
CA TRP A 88 -0.70 3.83 -6.91
C TRP A 88 -0.72 4.99 -7.91
N ASN A 89 0.11 6.01 -7.69
CA ASN A 89 0.27 7.12 -8.65
C ASN A 89 1.12 6.70 -9.85
#